data_AF-A0A945ZNB0-F1
#
_entry.id   AF-A0A945ZNB0-F1
#
_cell.length_a   1.000
_cell.length_b   1.000
_cell.length_c   1.000
_cell.angle_alpha   90.00
_cell.angle_beta   90.00
_cell.angle_gamma   90.00
#
_symmetry.space_group_name_H-M   'P 1'
#
loop_
_entity.id
_entity.type
_entity.pdbx_description
1 polymer ?
#
loop_
_entity_poly.entity_id
_entity_poly.type
_entity_poly.pdbx_seq_one_letter_code
_entity_poly.pdbx_strand_id
1 'polypeptide(L)'
;MKKSKIILLALSLLLFLNILSGQQNRLFWDGRDWGRVAKRVNYQPESVYFIKSAYLTGALDGKLYGYLKTWAVNADLADKIFSEKTDYLTMRELVKNLDYFYEDPMNAYIPIPSAIVIANMTASRVPPEVLDPYISATRDWINKLHLDLDTLNYSRLLEEKYLKYKD
;
A
#
# COMPACT_ATOMS: atom_id res chain seq x y z
N MET A 1 -2.59 1.36 49.07
CA MET A 1 -1.81 2.29 48.22
C MET A 1 -0.77 1.63 47.32
N LYS A 2 0.08 0.69 47.78
CA LYS A 2 1.14 0.06 46.94
C LYS A 2 0.63 -0.69 45.69
N LYS A 3 -0.45 -1.50 45.83
CA LYS A 3 -1.02 -2.26 44.69
C LYS A 3 -1.57 -1.37 43.57
N SER A 4 -2.27 -0.28 43.91
CA SER A 4 -2.81 0.67 42.93
C SER A 4 -1.69 1.39 42.15
N LYS A 5 -0.58 1.74 42.80
CA LYS A 5 0.60 2.32 42.13
C LYS A 5 1.28 1.34 41.16
N ILE A 6 1.34 0.05 41.50
CA ILE A 6 1.89 -1.00 40.62
C ILE A 6 1.02 -1.19 39.38
N ILE A 7 -0.31 -1.20 39.55
CA ILE A 7 -1.27 -1.30 38.44
C ILE A 7 -1.15 -0.08 37.51
N LEU A 8 -1.02 1.13 38.06
CA LEU A 8 -0.87 2.35 37.26
C LEU A 8 0.44 2.33 36.44
N LEU A 9 1.53 1.83 37.02
CA LEU A 9 2.82 1.67 36.35
C LEU A 9 2.77 0.61 35.24
N ALA A 10 2.06 -0.50 35.48
CA ALA A 10 1.86 -1.52 34.45
C ALA A 10 1.01 -1.00 33.28
N LEU A 11 -0.03 -0.22 33.56
CA LEU A 11 -0.86 0.43 32.55
C LEU A 11 -0.07 1.47 31.75
N SER A 12 0.76 2.29 32.38
CA SER A 12 1.58 3.26 31.65
C SER A 12 2.62 2.55 30.78
N LEU A 13 3.24 1.47 31.27
CA LEU A 13 4.18 0.67 30.48
C LEU A 13 3.51 0.02 29.27
N LEU A 14 2.29 -0.51 29.43
CA LEU A 14 1.49 -1.03 28.31
C LEU A 14 1.15 0.04 27.28
N LEU A 15 0.80 1.25 27.71
CA LEU A 15 0.56 2.38 26.82
C LEU A 15 1.85 2.81 26.09
N PHE A 16 2.98 2.85 26.78
CA PHE A 16 4.30 3.15 26.18
C PHE A 16 4.73 2.10 25.14
N LEU A 17 4.46 0.82 25.38
CA LEU A 17 4.78 -0.25 24.42
C LEU A 17 3.96 -0.15 23.13
N ASN A 18 2.72 0.33 23.19
CA ASN A 18 1.90 0.56 21.99
C ASN A 18 2.40 1.75 21.14
N ILE A 19 3.02 2.75 21.76
CA ILE A 19 3.62 3.89 21.05
C ILE A 19 4.94 3.48 20.37
N LEU A 20 5.64 2.47 20.90
CA LEU A 20 6.91 1.95 20.35
C LEU A 20 6.73 0.99 19.17
N SER A 21 5.51 0.52 18.89
CA SER A 21 5.18 -0.13 17.62
C SER A 21 5.18 0.92 16.51
N GLY A 22 6.39 1.24 16.02
CA GLY A 22 6.60 2.17 14.93
C GLY A 22 5.71 1.83 13.73
N GLN A 23 4.90 2.80 13.31
CA GLN A 23 4.21 2.74 12.05
C GLN A 23 5.30 2.61 10.98
N GLN A 24 5.41 1.46 10.32
CA GLN A 24 6.27 1.38 9.14
C GLN A 24 5.85 2.51 8.20
N ASN A 25 6.81 3.28 7.69
CA ASN A 25 6.58 4.30 6.66
C ASN A 25 6.10 3.59 5.39
N ARG A 26 4.82 3.21 5.37
CA ARG A 26 4.16 2.54 4.25
C ARG A 26 3.24 3.55 3.59
N LEU A 27 3.58 3.87 2.35
CA LEU A 27 2.75 4.73 1.51
C LEU A 27 1.48 4.00 1.02
N PHE A 28 1.58 2.68 0.82
CA PHE A 28 0.53 1.85 0.22
C PHE A 28 0.40 0.50 0.94
N TRP A 29 -0.77 -0.15 0.81
CA TRP A 29 -0.82 -1.61 1.01
C TRP A 29 -0.09 -2.32 -0.13
N ASP A 30 0.50 -3.46 0.20
CA ASP A 30 1.19 -4.35 -0.73
C ASP A 30 0.68 -5.79 -0.61
N GLY A 31 1.31 -6.73 -1.31
CA GLY A 31 0.96 -8.15 -1.26
C GLY A 31 1.04 -8.76 0.15
N ARG A 32 1.89 -8.22 1.03
CA ARG A 32 1.98 -8.67 2.43
C ARG A 32 0.77 -8.21 3.23
N ASP A 33 0.27 -7.00 3.00
CA ASP A 33 -0.99 -6.54 3.58
C ASP A 33 -2.17 -7.36 3.05
N TRP A 34 -2.21 -7.57 1.73
CA TRP A 34 -3.22 -8.37 1.05
C TRP A 34 -3.35 -9.78 1.63
N GLY A 35 -2.22 -10.50 1.76
CA GLY A 35 -2.17 -11.85 2.31
C GLY A 35 -2.55 -11.92 3.80
N ARG A 36 -2.32 -10.83 4.55
CA ARG A 36 -2.68 -10.78 5.99
C ARG A 36 -4.17 -10.60 6.26
N VAL A 37 -4.96 -10.16 5.28
CA VAL A 37 -6.41 -9.92 5.47
C VAL A 37 -7.11 -11.17 6.00
N ALA A 38 -6.84 -12.34 5.40
CA ALA A 38 -7.45 -13.60 5.82
C ALA A 38 -7.20 -13.90 7.30
N LYS A 39 -5.95 -13.76 7.75
CA LYS A 39 -5.59 -13.96 9.14
C LYS A 39 -6.27 -12.96 10.08
N ARG A 40 -6.43 -11.69 9.68
CA ARG A 40 -7.03 -10.63 10.50
C ARG A 40 -8.54 -10.83 10.75
N VAL A 41 -9.23 -11.53 9.86
CA VAL A 41 -10.67 -11.81 9.98
C VAL A 41 -10.97 -13.28 10.26
N ASN A 42 -10.02 -14.00 10.88
CA ASN A 42 -10.16 -15.42 11.23
C ASN A 42 -10.59 -16.29 10.04
N TYR A 43 -10.09 -15.97 8.84
CA TYR A 43 -10.34 -16.71 7.60
C TYR A 43 -11.82 -16.79 7.18
N GLN A 44 -12.69 -15.92 7.68
CA GLN A 44 -14.09 -15.85 7.24
C GLN A 44 -14.17 -15.31 5.80
N PRO A 45 -14.62 -16.10 4.80
CA PRO A 45 -14.51 -15.72 3.38
C PRO A 45 -15.24 -14.43 3.01
N GLU A 46 -16.42 -14.20 3.58
CA GLU A 46 -17.21 -12.99 3.36
C GLU A 46 -16.47 -11.74 3.86
N SER A 47 -15.92 -11.79 5.06
CA SER A 47 -15.15 -10.70 5.66
C SER A 47 -13.84 -10.43 4.89
N VAL A 48 -13.19 -11.49 4.38
CA VAL A 48 -12.00 -11.35 3.52
C VAL A 48 -12.34 -10.59 2.25
N TYR A 49 -13.39 -11.03 1.57
CA TYR A 49 -13.85 -10.39 0.35
C TYR A 49 -14.25 -8.94 0.61
N PHE A 50 -15.04 -8.68 1.65
CA PHE A 50 -15.49 -7.34 2.02
C PHE A 50 -14.33 -6.38 2.23
N ILE A 51 -13.35 -6.74 3.06
CA ILE A 51 -12.18 -5.87 3.32
C ILE A 51 -11.37 -5.62 2.05
N LYS A 52 -11.09 -6.68 1.27
CA LYS A 52 -10.35 -6.56 0.01
C LYS A 52 -11.08 -5.65 -0.97
N SER A 53 -12.39 -5.85 -1.16
CA SER A 53 -13.20 -5.01 -2.04
C SER A 53 -13.27 -3.56 -1.56
N ALA A 54 -13.41 -3.32 -0.26
CA ALA A 54 -13.47 -1.96 0.28
C ALA A 54 -12.17 -1.19 0.03
N TYR A 55 -11.01 -1.85 0.19
CA TYR A 55 -9.72 -1.25 -0.13
C TYR A 55 -9.62 -0.92 -1.63
N LEU A 56 -9.98 -1.87 -2.50
CA LEU A 56 -9.93 -1.67 -3.96
C LEU A 56 -10.85 -0.55 -4.42
N THR A 57 -12.09 -0.49 -3.92
CA THR A 57 -13.01 0.62 -4.20
C THR A 57 -12.40 1.95 -3.77
N GLY A 58 -11.85 2.04 -2.55
CA GLY A 58 -11.20 3.27 -2.09
C GLY A 58 -10.02 3.71 -2.96
N ALA A 59 -9.22 2.76 -3.46
CA ALA A 59 -8.12 3.07 -4.38
C ALA A 59 -8.64 3.60 -5.73
N LEU A 60 -9.68 2.97 -6.29
CA LEU A 60 -10.31 3.39 -7.54
C LEU A 60 -11.01 4.75 -7.41
N ASP A 61 -11.69 5.01 -6.29
CA ASP A 61 -12.31 6.30 -5.98
C ASP A 61 -11.24 7.39 -5.86
N GLY A 62 -10.09 7.08 -5.24
CA GLY A 62 -8.95 7.99 -5.17
C GLY A 62 -8.40 8.35 -6.55
N LYS A 63 -8.28 7.37 -7.45
CA LYS A 63 -7.90 7.60 -8.86
C LYS A 63 -8.93 8.50 -9.55
N LEU A 64 -10.22 8.18 -9.44
CA LEU A 64 -11.30 8.96 -10.06
C LEU A 64 -11.30 10.41 -9.55
N TYR A 65 -11.14 10.61 -8.25
CA TYR A 65 -11.01 11.94 -7.66
C TYR A 65 -9.81 12.71 -8.24
N GLY A 66 -8.65 12.05 -8.34
CA GLY A 66 -7.45 12.64 -8.96
C GLY A 66 -7.70 13.06 -10.40
N TYR A 67 -8.28 12.17 -11.20
CA TYR A 67 -8.67 12.47 -12.58
C TYR A 67 -9.59 13.69 -12.66
N LEU A 68 -10.68 13.73 -11.90
CA LEU A 68 -11.65 14.84 -11.94
C LEU A 68 -11.02 16.16 -11.50
N LYS A 69 -10.13 16.14 -10.51
CA LYS A 69 -9.40 17.33 -10.06
C LYS A 69 -8.43 17.85 -11.11
N THR A 70 -7.67 16.97 -11.76
CA THR A 70 -6.77 17.37 -12.85
C THR A 70 -7.56 17.85 -14.06
N TRP A 71 -8.64 17.15 -14.42
CA TRP A 71 -9.48 17.46 -15.58
C TRP A 71 -10.11 18.85 -15.48
N ALA A 72 -10.57 19.23 -14.28
CA ALA A 72 -11.11 20.57 -14.03
C ALA A 72 -10.11 21.72 -14.29
N VAL A 73 -8.80 21.43 -14.28
CA VAL A 73 -7.73 22.40 -14.58
C VAL A 73 -7.23 22.23 -16.00
N ASN A 74 -7.00 20.99 -16.44
CA ASN A 74 -6.50 20.64 -17.76
C ASN A 74 -6.97 19.23 -18.14
N ALA A 75 -7.94 19.16 -19.05
CA ALA A 75 -8.53 17.91 -19.52
C ALA A 75 -7.52 17.01 -20.25
N ASP A 76 -6.75 17.56 -21.19
CA ASP A 76 -5.77 16.80 -21.98
C ASP A 76 -4.71 16.15 -21.09
N LEU A 77 -4.30 16.84 -20.02
CA LEU A 77 -3.36 16.31 -19.04
C LEU A 77 -3.96 15.16 -18.23
N ALA A 78 -5.22 15.29 -17.81
CA ALA A 78 -5.92 14.24 -17.07
C ALA A 78 -6.07 12.97 -17.92
N ASP A 79 -6.53 13.12 -19.16
CA ASP A 79 -6.70 12.02 -20.10
C ASP A 79 -5.37 11.31 -20.36
N LYS A 80 -4.27 12.05 -20.44
CA LYS A 80 -2.93 11.49 -20.63
C LYS A 80 -2.44 10.74 -19.39
N ILE A 81 -2.52 11.35 -18.21
CA ILE A 81 -1.94 10.80 -16.96
C ILE A 81 -2.72 9.60 -16.45
N PHE A 82 -4.04 9.60 -16.58
CA PHE A 82 -4.93 8.56 -16.04
C PHE A 82 -5.47 7.62 -17.12
N SER A 83 -4.77 7.52 -18.25
CA SER A 83 -5.16 6.71 -19.41
C SER A 83 -5.12 5.19 -19.15
N GLU A 84 -4.55 4.75 -18.02
CA GLU A 84 -4.47 3.33 -17.70
C GLU A 84 -5.86 2.71 -17.46
N LYS A 85 -6.11 1.56 -18.09
CA LYS A 85 -7.36 0.81 -17.92
C LYS A 85 -7.38 0.12 -16.56
N THR A 86 -8.39 0.46 -15.75
CA THR A 86 -8.57 -0.10 -14.39
C THR A 86 -9.94 -0.71 -14.16
N ASP A 87 -10.81 -0.70 -15.17
CA ASP A 87 -12.23 -1.05 -15.14
C ASP A 87 -12.59 -2.26 -16.01
N TYR A 88 -11.60 -2.99 -16.52
CA TYR A 88 -11.83 -4.19 -17.33
C TYR A 88 -12.38 -5.35 -16.49
N LEU A 89 -11.92 -5.47 -15.23
CA LEU A 89 -12.34 -6.51 -14.30
C LEU A 89 -13.48 -6.03 -13.40
N THR A 90 -14.47 -6.90 -13.15
CA THR A 90 -15.39 -6.69 -12.03
C THR A 90 -14.63 -6.76 -10.70
N MET A 91 -15.19 -6.17 -9.63
CA MET A 91 -14.54 -6.20 -8.30
C MET A 91 -14.20 -7.63 -7.84
N ARG A 92 -15.08 -8.60 -8.12
CA ARG A 92 -14.83 -10.01 -7.78
C ARG A 92 -13.68 -10.61 -8.56
N GLU A 93 -13.61 -10.33 -9.86
CA GLU A 93 -12.50 -10.79 -10.69
C GLU A 93 -11.20 -10.10 -10.33
N LEU A 94 -11.24 -8.80 -10.00
CA LEU A 94 -10.08 -8.04 -9.55
C LEU A 94 -9.51 -8.62 -8.26
N VAL A 95 -10.35 -8.89 -7.25
CA VAL A 95 -9.93 -9.57 -6.01
C VAL A 95 -9.26 -10.92 -6.34
N LYS A 96 -9.89 -11.73 -7.20
CA LYS A 96 -9.34 -13.05 -7.59
C LYS A 96 -8.02 -12.93 -8.34
N ASN A 97 -7.88 -11.96 -9.24
CA ASN A 97 -6.65 -11.73 -9.99
C ASN A 97 -5.52 -11.25 -9.06
N LEU A 98 -5.81 -10.39 -8.08
CA LEU A 98 -4.84 -9.97 -7.09
C LEU A 98 -4.44 -11.13 -6.16
N ASP A 99 -5.39 -11.98 -5.77
CA ASP A 99 -5.08 -13.20 -5.02
C ASP A 99 -4.04 -14.06 -5.75
N TYR A 100 -4.29 -14.35 -7.03
CA TYR A 100 -3.36 -15.11 -7.87
C TYR A 100 -2.02 -14.37 -8.08
N PHE A 101 -2.06 -13.07 -8.36
CA PHE A 101 -0.85 -12.26 -8.58
C PHE A 101 0.09 -12.28 -7.38
N TYR A 102 -0.45 -12.24 -6.16
CA TYR A 102 0.33 -12.25 -4.93
C TYR A 102 0.67 -13.65 -4.40
N GLU A 103 0.30 -14.73 -5.12
CA GLU A 103 0.84 -16.07 -4.84
C GLU A 103 2.34 -16.13 -5.14
N ASP A 104 2.84 -15.33 -6.10
CA ASP A 104 4.28 -15.17 -6.36
C ASP A 104 4.92 -14.29 -5.27
N PRO A 105 5.89 -14.83 -4.48
CA PRO A 105 6.59 -14.07 -3.45
C PRO A 105 7.32 -12.83 -3.99
N MET A 106 7.74 -12.83 -5.27
CA MET A 106 8.40 -11.68 -5.89
C MET A 106 7.47 -10.48 -6.09
N ASN A 107 6.16 -10.71 -6.00
CA ASN A 107 5.15 -9.65 -6.08
C ASN A 107 4.77 -9.08 -4.72
N ALA A 108 5.23 -9.65 -3.61
CA ALA A 108 4.80 -9.27 -2.26
C ALA A 108 4.99 -7.78 -1.92
N TYR A 109 5.97 -7.12 -2.54
CA TYR A 109 6.30 -5.71 -2.33
C TYR A 109 5.62 -4.75 -3.31
N ILE A 110 4.95 -5.27 -4.34
CA ILE A 110 4.25 -4.45 -5.32
C ILE A 110 3.00 -3.85 -4.67
N PRO A 111 2.83 -2.52 -4.69
CA PRO A 111 1.66 -1.86 -4.12
C PRO A 111 0.35 -2.30 -4.79
N ILE A 112 -0.74 -2.36 -4.02
CA ILE A 112 -2.06 -2.71 -4.54
C ILE A 112 -2.48 -1.81 -5.73
N PRO A 113 -2.29 -0.47 -5.72
CA PRO A 113 -2.67 0.35 -6.88
C PRO A 113 -1.98 -0.07 -8.19
N SER A 114 -0.69 -0.40 -8.12
CA SER A 114 0.04 -0.92 -9.29
C SER A 114 -0.45 -2.31 -9.69
N ALA A 115 -0.75 -3.18 -8.72
CA ALA A 115 -1.31 -4.50 -8.99
C ALA A 115 -2.71 -4.44 -9.64
N ILE A 116 -3.52 -3.41 -9.37
CA ILE A 116 -4.80 -3.19 -10.07
C ILE A 116 -4.56 -2.98 -11.57
N VAL A 117 -3.59 -2.15 -11.93
CA VAL A 117 -3.24 -1.89 -13.34
C VAL A 117 -2.72 -3.17 -13.99
N ILE A 118 -1.78 -3.87 -13.33
CA ILE A 118 -1.23 -5.15 -13.81
C ILE A 118 -2.35 -6.17 -14.03
N ALA A 119 -3.26 -6.34 -13.08
CA ALA A 119 -4.37 -7.28 -13.19
C ALA A 119 -5.28 -6.96 -14.39
N ASN A 120 -5.59 -5.68 -14.62
CA ASN A 120 -6.38 -5.27 -15.78
C ASN A 120 -5.62 -5.46 -17.10
N MET A 121 -4.30 -5.22 -17.14
CA MET A 121 -3.46 -5.50 -18.31
C MET A 121 -3.41 -6.99 -18.64
N THR A 122 -3.19 -7.83 -17.63
CA THR A 122 -3.22 -9.29 -17.76
C THR A 122 -4.57 -9.77 -18.28
N ALA A 123 -5.67 -9.30 -17.69
CA ALA A 123 -7.01 -9.68 -18.10
C ALA A 123 -7.36 -9.19 -19.51
N SER A 124 -6.86 -8.01 -19.89
CA SER A 124 -6.99 -7.45 -21.24
C SER A 124 -6.08 -8.13 -22.28
N ARG A 125 -5.30 -9.15 -21.88
CA ARG A 125 -4.36 -9.88 -22.73
C ARG A 125 -3.28 -8.99 -23.36
N VAL A 126 -2.77 -8.03 -22.59
CA VAL A 126 -1.57 -7.30 -22.98
C VAL A 126 -0.42 -8.31 -23.19
N PRO A 127 0.36 -8.21 -24.28
CA PRO A 127 1.43 -9.16 -24.56
C PRO A 127 2.48 -9.21 -23.43
N PRO A 128 3.05 -10.39 -23.12
CA PRO A 128 4.09 -10.54 -22.10
C PRO A 128 5.30 -9.62 -22.31
N GLU A 129 5.64 -9.34 -23.57
CA GLU A 129 6.75 -8.44 -23.96
C GLU A 129 6.55 -7.01 -23.46
N VAL A 130 5.31 -6.62 -23.13
CA VAL A 130 4.97 -5.32 -22.54
C VAL A 130 4.68 -5.46 -21.04
N LEU A 131 3.99 -6.53 -20.65
CA LEU A 131 3.57 -6.76 -19.26
C LEU A 131 4.75 -7.03 -18.33
N ASP A 132 5.68 -7.91 -18.72
CA ASP A 132 6.77 -8.34 -17.85
C ASP A 132 7.76 -7.19 -17.55
N PRO A 133 8.17 -6.36 -18.54
CA PRO A 133 8.96 -5.17 -18.25
C PRO A 133 8.23 -4.17 -17.34
N TYR A 134 6.90 -4.02 -17.49
CA TYR A 134 6.11 -3.14 -16.63
C TYR A 134 6.12 -3.63 -15.17
N ILE A 135 5.93 -4.93 -14.95
CA ILE A 135 6.00 -5.54 -13.61
C ILE A 135 7.41 -5.37 -13.03
N SER A 136 8.46 -5.60 -13.82
CA SER A 136 9.85 -5.41 -13.37
C SER A 136 10.12 -3.95 -12.98
N ALA A 137 9.76 -3.00 -13.84
CA ALA A 137 9.94 -1.57 -13.57
C ALA A 137 9.16 -1.12 -12.33
N THR A 138 7.97 -1.69 -12.09
CA THR A 138 7.18 -1.44 -10.88
C THR A 138 7.91 -1.92 -9.62
N ARG A 139 8.53 -3.10 -9.66
CA ARG A 139 9.34 -3.62 -8.53
C ARG A 139 10.55 -2.72 -8.27
N ASP A 140 11.27 -2.33 -9.32
CA ASP A 140 12.44 -1.46 -9.18
C ASP A 140 12.07 -0.08 -8.64
N TRP A 141 10.97 0.49 -9.12
CA TRP A 141 10.45 1.77 -8.65
C TRP A 141 10.09 1.74 -7.16
N ILE A 142 9.32 0.74 -6.71
CA ILE A 142 8.91 0.69 -5.29
C ILE A 142 10.10 0.42 -4.36
N ASN A 143 11.06 -0.41 -4.81
CA ASN A 143 12.29 -0.65 -4.06
C ASN A 143 13.10 0.64 -3.91
N LYS A 144 13.25 1.40 -5.00
CA LYS A 144 13.94 2.69 -4.97
C LYS A 144 13.21 3.69 -4.06
N LEU A 145 11.90 3.80 -4.18
CA LEU A 145 11.09 4.68 -3.34
C LEU A 145 11.25 4.34 -1.85
N HIS A 146 11.29 3.05 -1.51
CA HIS A 146 11.51 2.62 -0.13
C HIS A 146 12.89 3.03 0.39
N LEU A 147 13.94 2.84 -0.41
CA LEU A 147 15.31 3.26 -0.06
C LEU A 147 15.40 4.79 0.08
N ASP A 148 14.77 5.54 -0.81
CA ASP A 148 14.73 7.01 -0.77
C ASP A 148 14.00 7.51 0.49
N LEU A 149 12.89 6.88 0.87
CA LEU A 149 12.16 7.20 2.11
C LEU A 149 12.97 6.89 3.37
N ASP A 150 13.66 5.75 3.39
CA ASP A 150 14.49 5.36 4.53
C ASP A 150 15.70 6.29 4.66
N THR A 151 16.39 6.61 3.57
CA THR A 151 17.52 7.55 3.58
C THR A 151 17.11 8.95 4.00
N LEU A 152 15.94 9.44 3.57
CA LEU A 152 15.36 10.72 4.01
C LEU A 152 15.03 10.72 5.52
N ASN A 153 14.64 9.56 6.06
CA ASN A 153 14.41 9.39 7.49
C ASN A 153 15.75 9.42 8.26
N TYR A 154 16.79 8.75 7.76
CA TYR A 154 18.12 8.77 8.37
C TYR A 154 18.77 10.15 8.34
N SER A 155 18.64 10.90 7.24
CA SER A 155 19.18 12.26 7.15
C SER A 155 18.51 13.18 8.17
N ARG A 156 17.19 13.10 8.34
CA ARG A 156 16.46 13.79 9.41
C ARG A 156 16.94 13.40 10.81
N LEU A 157 17.09 12.10 11.09
CA LEU A 157 17.57 11.64 12.40
C LEU A 157 19.00 12.12 12.72
N LEU A 158 19.86 12.23 11.71
CA LEU A 158 21.21 12.77 11.85
C LEU A 158 21.20 14.29 12.07
N GLU A 159 20.34 15.01 11.36
CA GLU A 159 20.12 16.45 11.54
C GLU A 159 19.60 16.76 12.95
N GLU A 160 18.59 16.03 13.42
CA GLU A 160 18.06 16.15 14.79
C GLU A 160 19.11 15.87 15.86
N LYS A 161 19.94 14.84 15.68
CA LYS A 161 21.06 14.56 16.58
C LYS A 161 22.10 15.68 16.56
N TYR A 162 22.48 16.16 15.37
CA TYR A 162 23.45 17.24 15.23
C TYR A 162 22.96 18.50 15.96
N LEU A 163 21.71 18.91 15.74
CA LEU A 163 21.11 20.06 16.42
C LEU A 163 21.06 19.87 17.95
N LYS A 164 20.79 18.67 18.44
CA LYS A 164 20.70 18.36 19.88
C LYS A 164 22.03 18.46 20.63
N TYR A 165 23.16 18.22 19.96
CA TYR A 165 24.51 18.21 20.57
C TYR A 165 25.39 19.37 20.08
N LYS A 166 24.80 20.37 19.41
CA LYS A 166 25.50 21.56 18.90
C LYS A 166 25.65 22.66 19.96
N ASP A 167 24.86 22.59 21.03
CA ASP A 167 24.98 23.39 22.26
C ASP A 167 25.46 22.50 23.44
#